data_AF-A0A1S2LUJ4-F1
#
_entry.id   AF-A0A1S2LUJ4-F1
#
_cell.length_a   1.000
_cell.length_b   1.000
_cell.length_c   1.000
_cell.angle_alpha   90.00
_cell.angle_beta   90.00
_cell.angle_gamma   90.00
#
_symmetry.space_group_name_H-M   'P 1'
#
loop_
_entity.id
_entity.type
_entity.pdbx_description
1 polymer ?
#
loop_
_entity_poly.entity_id
_entity_poly.type
_entity_poly.pdbx_seq_one_letter_code
_entity_poly.pdbx_strand_id
1 'polypeptide(L)'
;MKNMNVIYFLSIIFYLVVGIIIGIVVDKDWLSDEQLLYIQKLKAENALLVEENQTWARYVEDEFNEVRVFTTAEKEQFQHLDMVLAKVGVTLERFPETAGLYNQQGIIITLGEELEETYGLPQLKLEDIPNRELDLNMMYISLLRIKEELMK
;
A
#
# COMPACT_ATOMS: atom_id res chain seq x y z
N MET A 1 70.67 -29.21 -12.74
CA MET A 1 69.54 -29.57 -11.85
C MET A 1 68.97 -28.40 -11.04
N LYS A 2 69.77 -27.45 -10.51
CA LYS A 2 69.28 -26.35 -9.67
C LYS A 2 68.27 -25.39 -10.35
N ASN A 3 68.51 -25.04 -11.63
CA ASN A 3 67.62 -24.14 -12.39
C ASN A 3 66.29 -24.79 -12.79
N MET A 4 66.26 -26.13 -12.91
CA MET A 4 65.05 -26.87 -13.28
C MET A 4 64.03 -26.83 -12.15
N ASN A 5 64.47 -26.97 -10.90
CA ASN A 5 63.61 -26.83 -9.71
C ASN A 5 63.04 -25.42 -9.54
N VAL A 6 63.79 -24.38 -9.94
CA VAL A 6 63.31 -22.99 -9.89
C VAL A 6 62.22 -22.76 -10.93
N ILE A 7 62.36 -23.31 -12.14
CA ILE A 7 61.34 -23.22 -13.19
C ILE A 7 60.06 -23.97 -12.79
N TYR A 8 60.18 -25.17 -12.21
CA TYR A 8 59.02 -25.90 -11.70
C TYR A 8 58.32 -25.14 -10.58
N PHE A 9 59.07 -24.57 -9.63
CA PHE A 9 58.49 -23.78 -8.53
C PHE A 9 57.76 -22.53 -9.05
N LEU A 10 58.34 -21.82 -10.03
CA LEU A 10 57.69 -20.68 -10.69
C LEU A 10 56.40 -21.08 -11.42
N SER A 11 56.39 -22.22 -12.10
CA SER A 11 55.19 -22.71 -12.78
C SER A 11 54.06 -23.05 -11.81
N ILE A 12 54.38 -23.65 -10.65
CA ILE A 12 53.40 -23.96 -9.60
C ILE A 12 52.78 -22.68 -9.03
N ILE A 13 53.61 -21.67 -8.73
CA ILE A 13 53.13 -20.36 -8.26
C ILE A 13 52.23 -19.71 -9.32
N PHE A 14 52.63 -19.76 -10.59
CA PHE A 14 51.83 -19.19 -11.68
C PHE A 14 50.45 -19.85 -11.77
N TYR A 15 50.36 -21.17 -11.76
CA TYR A 15 49.07 -21.88 -11.80
C TYR A 15 48.20 -21.56 -10.57
N LEU A 16 48.81 -21.41 -9.39
CA LEU A 16 48.09 -21.08 -8.17
C LEU A 16 47.50 -19.66 -8.23
N VAL A 17 48.28 -18.68 -8.69
CA VAL A 17 47.82 -17.29 -8.86
C VAL A 17 46.73 -17.20 -9.92
N VAL A 18 46.90 -17.88 -11.06
CA VAL A 18 45.87 -17.92 -12.12
C VAL A 18 44.59 -18.57 -11.62
N GLY A 19 44.68 -19.68 -10.87
CA GLY A 19 43.51 -20.34 -10.27
C GLY A 19 42.75 -19.43 -9.30
N ILE A 20 43.47 -18.69 -8.46
CA ILE A 20 42.86 -17.71 -7.53
C ILE A 20 42.17 -16.58 -8.30
N ILE A 21 42.81 -16.02 -9.31
CA ILE A 21 42.23 -14.93 -10.11
C ILE A 21 40.96 -15.39 -10.83
N ILE A 22 40.99 -16.57 -11.47
CA ILE A 22 39.82 -17.13 -12.16
C ILE A 22 38.68 -17.38 -11.16
N GLY A 23 38.99 -17.96 -9.99
CA GLY A 23 37.99 -18.19 -8.94
C GLY A 23 37.32 -16.90 -8.46
N ILE A 24 38.09 -15.83 -8.24
CA ILE A 24 37.55 -14.52 -7.81
C ILE A 24 36.70 -13.87 -8.90
N VAL A 25 37.07 -13.99 -10.17
CA VAL A 25 36.32 -13.39 -11.28
C VAL A 25 34.98 -14.10 -11.49
N VAL A 26 34.98 -15.43 -11.53
CA VAL A 26 33.75 -16.23 -11.74
C VAL A 26 32.75 -16.03 -10.59
N ASP A 27 33.23 -15.96 -9.35
CA ASP A 27 32.39 -15.74 -8.17
C ASP A 27 31.70 -14.37 -8.20
N LYS A 28 32.41 -13.32 -8.65
CA LYS A 28 31.84 -11.97 -8.77
C LYS A 28 30.81 -11.85 -9.87
N ASP A 29 31.07 -12.45 -11.03
CA ASP A 29 30.14 -12.39 -12.16
C ASP A 29 28.83 -13.11 -11.82
N TRP A 30 28.93 -14.30 -11.21
CA TRP A 30 27.76 -15.07 -10.76
C TRP A 30 26.94 -14.30 -9.70
N LEU A 31 27.60 -13.73 -8.69
CA LEU A 31 26.93 -12.96 -7.65
C LEU A 31 26.25 -11.69 -8.22
N SER A 32 26.89 -11.04 -9.18
CA SER A 32 26.33 -9.86 -9.86
C SER A 32 25.08 -10.22 -10.66
N ASP A 33 25.09 -11.35 -11.37
CA ASP A 33 23.94 -11.82 -12.14
C ASP A 33 22.75 -12.17 -11.24
N GLU A 34 23.00 -12.85 -10.12
CA GLU A 34 21.94 -13.17 -9.15
C GLU A 34 21.33 -11.91 -8.52
N GLN A 35 22.16 -10.93 -8.16
CA GLN A 35 21.70 -9.65 -7.64
C GLN A 35 20.88 -8.87 -8.69
N LEU A 36 21.32 -8.87 -9.96
CA LEU A 36 20.59 -8.21 -11.04
C LEU A 36 19.21 -8.84 -11.24
N LEU A 37 19.13 -10.18 -11.26
CA LEU A 37 17.87 -10.92 -11.38
C LEU A 37 16.95 -10.62 -10.19
N TYR A 38 17.50 -10.58 -8.97
CA TYR A 38 16.72 -10.25 -7.78
C TYR A 38 16.16 -8.82 -7.83
N ILE A 39 16.98 -7.84 -8.24
CA ILE A 39 16.54 -6.44 -8.41
C ILE A 39 15.46 -6.35 -9.48
N GLN A 40 15.60 -7.06 -10.59
CA GLN A 40 14.57 -7.08 -11.64
C GLN A 40 13.26 -7.67 -11.12
N LYS A 41 13.32 -8.76 -10.36
CA LYS A 41 12.15 -9.37 -9.72
C LYS A 41 11.45 -8.39 -8.78
N LEU A 42 12.20 -7.73 -7.91
CA LEU A 42 11.66 -6.71 -7.00
C LEU A 42 11.02 -5.54 -7.75
N LYS A 43 11.62 -5.10 -8.86
CA LYS A 43 11.04 -4.03 -9.69
C LYS A 43 9.72 -4.47 -10.34
N ALA A 44 9.66 -5.69 -10.85
CA ALA A 44 8.44 -6.24 -11.42
C ALA A 44 7.33 -6.39 -10.36
N GLU A 45 7.66 -6.89 -9.18
CA GLU A 45 6.73 -7.02 -8.06
C GLU A 45 6.22 -5.65 -7.59
N ASN A 46 7.10 -4.66 -7.47
CA ASN A 46 6.70 -3.29 -7.14
C ASN A 46 5.77 -2.68 -8.20
N ALA A 47 6.06 -2.88 -9.49
CA ALA A 47 5.20 -2.40 -10.57
C ALA A 47 3.80 -3.03 -10.52
N LEU A 48 3.71 -4.34 -10.23
CA LEU A 48 2.44 -5.04 -10.04
C LEU A 48 1.67 -4.47 -8.84
N LEU A 49 2.34 -4.27 -7.69
CA LEU A 49 1.69 -3.70 -6.50
C LEU A 49 1.16 -2.29 -6.76
N VAL A 50 1.88 -1.47 -7.53
CA VAL A 50 1.42 -0.12 -7.92
C VAL A 50 0.18 -0.21 -8.80
N GLU A 51 0.16 -1.13 -9.77
CA GLU A 51 -0.99 -1.37 -10.64
C GLU A 51 -2.22 -1.86 -9.86
N GLU A 52 -2.02 -2.82 -8.95
CA GLU A 52 -3.08 -3.32 -8.06
C GLU A 52 -3.65 -2.20 -7.19
N ASN A 53 -2.79 -1.36 -6.60
CA ASN A 53 -3.22 -0.24 -5.76
C ASN A 53 -4.03 0.79 -6.57
N GLN A 54 -3.58 1.12 -7.78
CA GLN A 54 -4.33 2.00 -8.68
C GLN A 54 -5.67 1.42 -9.12
N THR A 55 -5.75 0.10 -9.28
CA THR A 55 -6.98 -0.60 -9.64
C THR A 55 -7.96 -0.60 -8.47
N TRP A 56 -7.46 -0.86 -7.26
CA TRP A 56 -8.23 -0.75 -6.02
C TRP A 56 -8.78 0.65 -5.79
N ALA A 57 -7.95 1.69 -5.96
CA ALA A 57 -8.38 3.07 -5.80
C ALA A 57 -9.53 3.41 -6.76
N ARG A 58 -9.42 2.99 -8.04
CA ARG A 58 -10.48 3.17 -9.04
C ARG A 58 -11.75 2.39 -8.71
N TYR A 59 -11.62 1.15 -8.25
CA TYR A 59 -12.77 0.36 -7.82
C TYR A 59 -13.52 1.01 -6.65
N VAL A 60 -12.79 1.50 -5.65
CA VAL A 60 -13.37 2.24 -4.52
C VAL A 60 -14.04 3.52 -5.01
N GLU A 61 -13.39 4.28 -5.89
CA GLU A 61 -13.97 5.48 -6.50
C GLU A 61 -15.30 5.19 -7.22
N ASP A 62 -15.32 4.18 -8.09
CA ASP A 62 -16.52 3.78 -8.84
C ASP A 62 -17.65 3.33 -7.88
N GLU A 63 -17.31 2.57 -6.84
CA GLU A 63 -18.28 2.11 -5.85
C GLU A 63 -18.82 3.26 -4.98
N PHE A 64 -18.03 4.28 -4.64
CA PHE A 64 -18.49 5.37 -3.78
C PHE A 64 -19.04 6.58 -4.52
N ASN A 65 -18.93 6.64 -5.85
CA ASN A 65 -19.42 7.77 -6.64
C ASN A 65 -20.93 8.05 -6.43
N GLU A 66 -21.70 7.03 -6.06
CA GLU A 66 -23.15 7.11 -5.82
C GLU A 66 -23.53 7.29 -4.33
N VAL A 67 -22.58 7.09 -3.40
CA VAL A 67 -22.85 7.07 -1.96
C VAL A 67 -22.32 8.34 -1.30
N ARG A 68 -23.21 9.10 -0.65
CA ARG A 68 -22.80 10.28 0.10
C ARG A 68 -22.19 9.88 1.44
N VAL A 69 -21.04 10.46 1.77
CA VAL A 69 -20.36 10.23 3.04
C VAL A 69 -20.44 11.50 3.88
N PHE A 70 -20.99 11.38 5.08
CA PHE A 70 -21.25 12.50 5.96
C PHE A 70 -20.37 12.47 7.21
N THR A 71 -20.02 13.64 7.75
CA THR A 71 -19.35 13.80 9.05
C THR A 71 -20.17 14.65 10.01
N THR A 72 -20.06 14.36 11.31
CA THR A 72 -20.81 15.02 12.39
C THR A 72 -20.03 16.10 13.14
N ALA A 73 -18.69 16.14 13.06
CA ALA A 73 -17.88 17.13 13.79
C ALA A 73 -17.35 18.28 12.91
N GLU A 74 -16.75 19.27 13.56
CA GLU A 74 -16.18 20.45 12.90
C GLU A 74 -15.07 20.06 11.90
N LYS A 75 -15.02 20.80 10.78
CA LYS A 75 -14.15 20.48 9.62
C LYS A 75 -12.68 20.28 9.97
N GLU A 76 -12.16 20.97 10.99
CA GLU A 76 -10.72 20.93 11.33
C GLU A 76 -10.22 19.54 11.74
N GLN A 77 -11.03 18.76 12.46
CA GLN A 77 -10.65 17.41 12.88
C GLN A 77 -10.64 16.44 11.70
N PHE A 78 -11.52 16.66 10.72
CA PHE A 78 -11.70 15.78 9.57
C PHE A 78 -10.95 16.20 8.30
N GLN A 79 -10.16 17.28 8.33
CA GLN A 79 -9.38 17.70 7.15
C GLN A 79 -8.46 16.61 6.62
N HIS A 80 -7.82 15.85 7.52
CA HIS A 80 -6.97 14.74 7.10
C HIS A 80 -7.78 13.61 6.47
N LEU A 81 -8.95 13.29 7.03
CA LEU A 81 -9.85 12.28 6.47
C LEU A 81 -10.41 12.71 5.10
N ASP A 82 -10.79 13.98 4.94
CA ASP A 82 -11.25 14.52 3.66
C ASP A 82 -10.17 14.42 2.58
N MET A 83 -8.91 14.75 2.93
CA MET A 83 -7.77 14.55 2.02
C MET A 83 -7.51 13.08 1.67
N VAL A 84 -7.75 12.16 2.60
CA VAL A 84 -7.59 10.72 2.38
C VAL A 84 -8.70 10.18 1.47
N LEU A 85 -9.95 10.50 1.77
CA LEU A 85 -11.13 10.10 1.00
C LEU A 85 -11.11 10.71 -0.41
N ALA A 86 -10.64 11.95 -0.55
CA ALA A 86 -10.51 12.60 -1.86
C ALA A 86 -9.53 11.86 -2.80
N LYS A 87 -8.55 11.11 -2.27
CA LYS A 87 -7.63 10.29 -3.11
C LYS A 87 -8.32 9.10 -3.76
N VAL A 88 -9.46 8.68 -3.21
CA VAL A 88 -10.32 7.60 -3.75
C VAL A 88 -11.63 8.17 -4.29
N GLY A 89 -11.66 9.46 -4.63
CA GLY A 89 -12.81 10.12 -5.26
C GLY A 89 -14.02 10.36 -4.34
N VAL A 90 -13.87 10.15 -3.03
CA VAL A 90 -14.96 10.31 -2.07
C VAL A 90 -14.91 11.70 -1.43
N THR A 91 -16.02 12.42 -1.47
CA THR A 91 -16.14 13.75 -0.85
C THR A 91 -16.82 13.63 0.52
N LEU A 92 -16.22 14.23 1.54
CA LEU A 92 -16.80 14.26 2.88
C LEU A 92 -17.71 15.49 3.05
N GLU A 93 -19.01 15.26 3.15
CA GLU A 93 -20.01 16.32 3.37
C GLU A 93 -20.31 16.50 4.87
N ARG A 94 -20.61 17.72 5.31
CA ARG A 94 -21.10 17.93 6.68
C ARG A 94 -22.55 17.47 6.77
N PHE A 95 -22.87 16.67 7.78
CA PHE A 95 -24.24 16.23 8.01
C PHE A 95 -25.15 17.45 8.31
N PRO A 96 -26.20 17.70 7.51
CA PRO A 96 -27.09 18.83 7.72
C PRO A 96 -28.01 18.58 8.93
N GLU A 97 -27.83 19.35 10.00
CA GLU A 97 -28.61 19.29 11.25
C GLU A 97 -30.14 19.44 11.05
N THR A 98 -30.56 19.94 9.88
CA THR A 98 -31.97 20.25 9.55
C THR A 98 -32.62 19.29 8.55
N ALA A 99 -31.92 18.28 8.02
CA ALA A 99 -32.49 17.39 7.01
C ALA A 99 -33.16 16.17 7.67
N GLY A 100 -34.44 15.94 7.35
CA GLY A 100 -35.16 14.74 7.75
C GLY A 100 -34.44 13.48 7.27
N LEU A 101 -34.10 12.63 8.24
CA LEU A 101 -33.29 11.41 8.14
C LEU A 101 -33.77 10.34 7.16
N TYR A 102 -35.02 10.42 6.74
CA TYR A 102 -35.68 9.35 5.99
C TYR A 102 -35.46 9.40 4.47
N ASN A 103 -34.82 10.45 3.93
CA ASN A 103 -34.70 10.63 2.48
C ASN A 103 -33.26 10.69 1.95
N GLN A 104 -32.23 10.53 2.80
CA GLN A 104 -30.83 10.59 2.37
C GLN A 104 -30.17 9.23 2.52
N GLN A 105 -29.73 8.65 1.40
CA GLN A 105 -28.88 7.46 1.40
C GLN A 105 -27.42 7.89 1.56
N GLY A 106 -26.72 7.31 2.53
CA GLY A 106 -25.32 7.63 2.80
C GLY A 106 -24.78 6.96 4.04
N ILE A 107 -23.48 7.16 4.28
CA ILE A 107 -22.73 6.60 5.41
C ILE A 107 -22.27 7.75 6.30
N ILE A 108 -22.46 7.64 7.61
CA ILE A 108 -21.95 8.62 8.58
C ILE A 108 -20.60 8.15 9.10
N ILE A 109 -19.55 8.97 9.02
CA ILE A 109 -18.26 8.74 9.67
C ILE A 109 -18.17 9.58 10.94
N THR A 110 -17.74 8.93 12.02
CA THR A 110 -17.62 9.52 13.36
C THR A 110 -16.26 9.22 13.96
N LEU A 111 -15.76 10.12 14.81
CA LEU A 111 -14.53 9.91 15.58
C LEU A 111 -14.88 9.70 17.05
N GLY A 112 -14.57 8.52 17.59
CA GLY A 112 -14.71 8.18 19.01
C GLY A 112 -16.14 8.05 19.57
N GLU A 113 -17.15 8.68 18.96
CA GLU A 113 -18.53 8.72 19.45
C GLU A 113 -19.47 7.81 18.63
N GLU A 114 -20.23 6.95 19.30
CA GLU A 114 -21.34 6.20 18.71
C GLU A 114 -22.58 7.09 18.62
N LEU A 115 -23.12 7.26 17.42
CA LEU A 115 -24.33 8.04 17.15
C LEU A 115 -25.51 7.14 16.76
N GLU A 116 -25.40 5.83 17.01
CA GLU A 116 -26.27 4.77 16.51
C GLU A 116 -27.77 5.03 16.75
N GLU A 117 -28.15 5.83 17.75
CA GLU A 117 -29.55 6.10 18.07
C GLU A 117 -30.10 7.44 17.54
N THR A 118 -29.25 8.36 17.06
CA THR A 118 -29.73 9.72 16.73
C THR A 118 -30.15 9.87 15.26
N TYR A 119 -29.53 9.11 14.35
CA TYR A 119 -29.63 9.37 12.92
C TYR A 119 -30.15 8.21 12.06
N GLY A 120 -30.24 6.96 12.54
CA GLY A 120 -30.87 5.86 11.76
C GLY A 120 -30.21 5.52 10.41
N LEU A 121 -29.01 6.06 10.14
CA LEU A 121 -28.15 5.76 9.00
C LEU A 121 -26.98 4.90 9.47
N PRO A 122 -26.40 4.05 8.60
CA PRO A 122 -25.27 3.25 8.99
C PRO A 122 -24.04 4.12 9.22
N GLN A 123 -23.29 3.73 10.25
CA GLN A 123 -22.18 4.50 10.79
C GLN A 123 -20.88 3.71 10.68
N LEU A 124 -19.82 4.40 10.27
CA LEU A 124 -18.45 3.97 10.49
C LEU A 124 -17.86 4.74 11.68
N LYS A 125 -17.52 4.01 12.73
CA LYS A 125 -16.78 4.53 13.88
C LYS A 125 -15.29 4.37 13.65
N LEU A 126 -14.56 5.49 13.71
CA LEU A 126 -13.11 5.50 13.71
C LEU A 126 -12.63 5.92 15.10
N GLU A 127 -11.68 5.18 15.67
CA GLU A 127 -11.05 5.58 16.94
C GLU A 127 -10.06 6.74 16.73
N ASP A 128 -9.38 6.75 15.59
CA ASP A 128 -8.47 7.80 15.13
C ASP A 128 -8.45 7.81 13.59
N ILE A 129 -7.96 8.89 12.99
CA ILE A 129 -7.82 8.97 11.53
C ILE A 129 -6.64 8.08 11.10
N PRO A 130 -6.89 7.06 10.26
CA PRO A 130 -5.85 6.14 9.83
C PRO A 130 -4.74 6.85 9.05
N ASN A 131 -3.51 6.71 9.54
CA ASN A 131 -2.31 7.30 8.94
C ASN A 131 -1.44 6.30 8.17
N ARG A 132 -1.66 4.99 8.37
CA ARG A 132 -0.89 3.92 7.70
C ARG A 132 -1.71 3.30 6.57
N GLU A 133 -1.05 2.87 5.51
CA GLU A 133 -1.69 2.29 4.33
C GLU A 133 -2.57 1.07 4.64
N LEU A 134 -2.14 0.19 5.55
CA LEU A 134 -2.95 -0.95 5.97
C LEU A 134 -4.27 -0.51 6.63
N ASP A 135 -4.20 0.49 7.51
CA ASP A 135 -5.36 0.99 8.26
C ASP A 135 -6.34 1.72 7.31
N LEU A 136 -5.79 2.40 6.28
CA LEU A 136 -6.58 2.99 5.19
C LEU A 136 -7.34 1.93 4.40
N ASN A 137 -6.68 0.83 4.03
CA ASN A 137 -7.33 -0.25 3.30
C ASN A 137 -8.43 -0.92 4.13
N MET A 138 -8.21 -1.11 5.44
CA MET A 138 -9.22 -1.62 6.36
C MET A 138 -10.43 -0.68 6.48
N MET A 139 -10.19 0.63 6.49
CA MET A 139 -11.26 1.64 6.45
C MET A 139 -12.07 1.53 5.15
N TYR A 140 -11.42 1.46 3.99
CA TYR A 140 -12.12 1.31 2.71
C TYR A 140 -12.95 0.03 2.63
N ILE A 141 -12.41 -1.10 3.10
CA ILE A 141 -13.16 -2.37 3.16
C ILE A 141 -14.39 -2.24 4.07
N SER A 142 -14.23 -1.58 5.21
CA SER A 142 -15.34 -1.36 6.15
C SER A 142 -16.43 -0.49 5.53
N LEU A 143 -16.05 0.57 4.82
CA LEU A 143 -17.01 1.40 4.07
C LEU A 143 -17.74 0.60 2.99
N LEU A 144 -17.02 -0.24 2.21
CA LEU A 144 -17.61 -1.05 1.15
C LEU A 144 -18.62 -2.05 1.71
N ARG A 145 -18.30 -2.67 2.84
CA ARG A 145 -19.21 -3.58 3.54
C ARG A 145 -20.48 -2.88 3.98
N ILE A 146 -20.36 -1.68 4.56
CA ILE A 146 -21.52 -0.86 4.97
C ILE A 146 -22.38 -0.49 3.76
N LYS A 147 -21.75 -0.11 2.62
CA LYS A 147 -22.47 0.13 1.37
C LYS A 147 -23.26 -1.11 0.92
N GLU A 148 -22.66 -2.29 0.97
CA GLU A 148 -23.34 -3.53 0.59
C GLU A 148 -24.56 -3.81 1.48
N GLU A 149 -24.46 -3.49 2.77
CA GLU A 149 -25.57 -3.59 3.73
C GLU A 149 -26.69 -2.57 3.44
N LEU A 150 -26.37 -1.38 2.91
CA LEU A 150 -27.35 -0.38 2.46
C LEU A 150 -28.11 -0.76 1.19
N MET A 151 -27.48 -1.57 0.33
CA MET A 151 -28.03 -1.95 -0.98
C MET A 151 -28.86 -3.24 -0.94
N LYS A 152 -28.95 -3.90 0.22
CA LYS A 152 -29.77 -5.11 0.47
C LYS A 152 -31.18 -4.75 0.92
#